data_AF-A0A2E0FCK6-F1
#
_entry.id   AF-A0A2E0FCK6-F1
#
_cell.length_a   1.000
_cell.length_b   1.000
_cell.length_c   1.000
_cell.angle_alpha   90.00
_cell.angle_beta   90.00
_cell.angle_gamma   90.00
#
_symmetry.space_group_name_H-M   'P 1'
#
loop_
_entity.id
_entity.type
_entity.pdbx_description
1 polymer ?
#
loop_
_entity_poly.entity_id
_entity_poly.type
_entity_poly.pdbx_seq_one_letter_code
_entity_poly.pdbx_strand_id
1 'polypeptide(L)'
;MIKMDKLVEAISSFIKDKFDVMKGDIIEKISSIISRLITFFILFLILMFLIGFLSIAAANLINDFTQNSYIGYLAVGIFYLMIFIGLYKYSKTGKLKDRIESEFLKGLK
;
A
#
# COMPACT_ATOMS: atom_id res chain seq x y z
N MET A 1 -48.79 -31.51 11.37
CA MET A 1 -47.34 -31.61 11.09
C MET A 1 -46.87 -30.64 10.01
N ILE A 2 -47.62 -30.44 8.92
CA ILE A 2 -47.24 -29.63 7.72
C ILE A 2 -46.80 -28.16 7.99
N LYS A 3 -47.20 -27.53 9.10
CA LYS A 3 -46.83 -26.13 9.40
C LYS A 3 -45.41 -25.96 9.92
N MET A 4 -44.90 -26.94 10.66
CA MET A 4 -43.55 -26.85 11.26
C MET A 4 -42.48 -27.00 10.18
N ASP A 5 -42.70 -27.93 9.24
CA ASP A 5 -41.78 -28.20 8.14
C ASP A 5 -41.64 -26.99 7.22
N LYS A 6 -42.75 -26.32 6.87
CA LYS A 6 -42.73 -25.07 6.08
C LYS A 6 -42.00 -23.93 6.78
N LEU A 7 -42.10 -23.87 8.10
CA LEU A 7 -41.47 -22.82 8.91
C LEU A 7 -39.95 -23.06 9.01
N VAL A 8 -39.55 -24.32 9.17
CA VAL A 8 -38.13 -24.74 9.10
C VAL A 8 -37.56 -24.49 7.70
N GLU A 9 -38.32 -24.78 6.65
CA GLU A 9 -37.90 -24.56 5.26
C GLU A 9 -37.73 -23.07 4.93
N ALA A 10 -38.64 -22.21 5.41
CA ALA A 10 -38.54 -20.76 5.26
C ALA A 10 -37.33 -20.18 6.03
N ILE A 11 -37.06 -20.66 7.24
CA ILE A 11 -35.87 -20.26 8.03
C ILE A 11 -34.59 -20.74 7.33
N SER A 12 -34.58 -21.97 6.83
CA SER A 12 -33.43 -22.54 6.12
C SER A 12 -33.13 -21.75 4.84
N SER A 13 -34.15 -21.40 4.05
CA SER A 13 -34.00 -20.57 2.86
C SER A 13 -33.50 -19.17 3.20
N PHE A 14 -34.06 -18.55 4.24
CA PHE A 14 -33.62 -17.22 4.69
C PHE A 14 -32.16 -17.20 5.15
N ILE A 15 -31.73 -18.21 5.92
CA ILE A 15 -30.34 -18.36 6.34
C ILE A 15 -29.43 -18.55 5.12
N LYS A 16 -29.86 -19.37 4.16
CA LYS A 16 -29.10 -19.63 2.93
C LYS A 16 -28.93 -18.36 2.09
N ASP A 17 -30.00 -17.59 1.91
CA ASP A 17 -29.98 -16.32 1.18
C ASP A 17 -29.06 -15.30 1.86
N LYS A 18 -29.14 -15.19 3.20
CA LYS A 18 -28.22 -14.35 3.98
C LYS A 18 -26.76 -14.77 3.82
N PHE A 19 -26.48 -16.08 3.80
CA PHE A 19 -25.13 -16.61 3.58
C PHE A 19 -24.61 -16.32 2.18
N ASP A 20 -25.45 -16.45 1.16
CA ASP A 20 -25.02 -16.21 -0.23
C ASP A 20 -24.78 -14.72 -0.50
N VAL A 21 -25.60 -13.82 0.07
CA VAL A 21 -25.32 -12.37 0.06
C VAL A 21 -24.00 -12.06 0.78
N MET A 22 -23.79 -12.64 1.97
CA MET A 22 -22.54 -12.44 2.73
C MET A 22 -21.30 -12.91 1.96
N LYS A 23 -21.37 -14.04 1.25
CA LYS A 23 -20.28 -14.49 0.36
C LYS A 23 -20.01 -13.49 -0.75
N GLY A 24 -21.07 -12.96 -1.39
CA GLY A 24 -20.96 -11.93 -2.41
C GLY A 24 -20.22 -10.69 -1.92
N ASP A 25 -20.64 -10.15 -0.77
CA ASP A 25 -20.01 -8.97 -0.15
C ASP A 25 -18.53 -9.21 0.20
N ILE A 26 -18.20 -10.40 0.67
CA ILE A 26 -16.81 -10.79 0.97
C ILE A 26 -15.99 -10.84 -0.31
N ILE A 27 -16.49 -11.48 -1.37
CA ILE A 27 -15.81 -11.57 -2.66
C ILE A 27 -15.61 -10.17 -3.26
N GLU A 28 -16.59 -9.29 -3.17
CA GLU A 28 -16.49 -7.92 -3.65
C GLU A 28 -15.42 -7.13 -2.88
N LYS A 29 -15.43 -7.19 -1.55
CA LYS A 29 -14.41 -6.53 -0.71
C LYS A 29 -13.01 -7.06 -0.99
N ILE A 30 -12.85 -8.38 -1.06
CA ILE A 30 -11.55 -9.02 -1.36
C ILE A 30 -11.09 -8.61 -2.75
N SER A 31 -11.96 -8.68 -3.75
CA SER A 31 -11.67 -8.26 -5.13
C SER A 31 -11.21 -6.79 -5.15
N SER A 32 -11.93 -5.89 -4.48
CA SER A 32 -11.54 -4.48 -4.38
C SER A 32 -10.16 -4.30 -3.73
N ILE A 33 -9.86 -5.02 -2.65
CA ILE A 33 -8.58 -4.93 -1.95
C ILE A 33 -7.45 -5.44 -2.86
N ILE A 34 -7.65 -6.59 -3.50
CA ILE A 34 -6.69 -7.19 -4.42
C ILE A 34 -6.43 -6.25 -5.61
N SER A 35 -7.48 -5.72 -6.24
CA SER A 35 -7.33 -4.78 -7.35
C SER A 35 -6.52 -3.54 -6.94
N ARG A 36 -6.84 -2.92 -5.80
CA ARG A 36 -6.07 -1.77 -5.30
C ARG A 36 -4.61 -2.14 -5.01
N LEU A 37 -4.36 -3.31 -4.44
CA LEU A 37 -3.01 -3.79 -4.15
C LEU A 37 -2.20 -4.01 -5.42
N ILE A 38 -2.80 -4.62 -6.45
CA ILE A 38 -2.16 -4.81 -7.76
C ILE A 38 -1.86 -3.46 -8.41
N THR A 39 -2.83 -2.54 -8.46
CA THR A 39 -2.61 -1.20 -9.03
C THR A 39 -1.52 -0.45 -8.27
N PHE A 40 -1.54 -0.50 -6.93
CA PHE A 40 -0.51 0.10 -6.10
C PHE A 40 0.88 -0.50 -6.41
N PHE A 41 0.97 -1.83 -6.54
CA PHE A 41 2.22 -2.50 -6.85
C PHE A 41 2.77 -2.11 -8.23
N ILE A 42 1.91 -2.02 -9.25
CA ILE A 42 2.31 -1.58 -10.59
C ILE A 42 2.82 -0.14 -10.56
N LEU A 43 2.08 0.77 -9.92
CA LEU A 43 2.49 2.18 -9.78
C LEU A 43 3.81 2.31 -9.03
N PHE A 44 3.94 1.58 -7.92
CA PHE A 44 5.17 1.55 -7.12
C PHE A 44 6.36 1.04 -7.94
N LEU A 45 6.17 -0.02 -8.73
CA LEU A 45 7.22 -0.57 -9.59
C LEU A 45 7.67 0.45 -10.65
N ILE A 46 6.73 1.10 -11.33
CA ILE A 46 7.03 2.15 -12.33
C ILE A 46 7.78 3.31 -11.67
N LEU A 47 7.32 3.76 -10.51
CA LEU A 47 7.97 4.83 -9.76
C LEU A 47 9.40 4.45 -9.34
N MET A 48 9.60 3.20 -8.92
CA MET A 48 10.93 2.69 -8.56
C MET A 48 11.88 2.73 -9.76
N PHE A 49 11.43 2.30 -10.94
CA PHE A 49 12.22 2.39 -12.17
C PHE A 49 12.50 3.84 -12.57
N LEU A 50 11.50 4.72 -12.48
CA LEU A 50 11.65 6.14 -12.81
C LEU A 50 12.74 6.78 -11.93
N ILE A 51 12.67 6.58 -10.61
CA ILE A 51 13.65 7.12 -9.67
C ILE A 51 15.04 6.52 -9.93
N GLY A 52 15.13 5.21 -10.20
CA GLY A 52 16.38 4.54 -10.52
C GLY A 52 17.04 5.10 -11.79
N PHE A 53 16.29 5.25 -12.88
CA PHE A 53 16.83 5.81 -14.12
C PHE A 53 17.17 7.30 -13.99
N LEU A 54 16.35 8.09 -13.29
CA LEU A 54 16.68 9.49 -12.99
C LEU A 54 17.97 9.61 -12.17
N SER A 55 18.19 8.70 -11.22
CA SER A 55 19.42 8.65 -10.42
C SER A 55 20.65 8.37 -11.27
N ILE A 56 20.55 7.39 -12.18
CA ILE A 56 21.64 7.04 -13.10
C ILE A 56 21.90 8.22 -14.05
N ALA A 57 20.86 8.84 -14.59
CA ALA A 57 20.98 10.01 -15.46
C ALA A 57 21.65 11.18 -14.73
N ALA A 58 21.20 11.50 -13.50
CA ALA A 58 21.79 12.54 -12.68
C ALA A 58 23.27 12.25 -12.34
N ALA A 59 23.59 11.00 -11.99
CA ALA A 59 24.96 10.60 -11.73
C ALA A 59 25.85 10.76 -12.98
N ASN A 60 25.38 10.32 -14.14
CA ASN A 60 26.14 10.45 -15.38
C ASN A 60 26.35 11.91 -15.79
N LEU A 61 25.33 12.78 -15.63
CA LEU A 61 25.50 14.21 -15.87
C LEU A 61 26.61 14.80 -15.00
N ILE A 62 26.64 14.47 -13.70
CA ILE A 62 27.69 14.95 -12.79
C ILE A 62 29.06 14.37 -13.18
N ASN A 63 29.12 13.10 -13.59
CA ASN A 63 30.35 12.46 -14.05
C ASN A 63 30.95 13.17 -15.27
N ASP A 64 30.10 13.54 -16.25
CA ASP A 64 30.51 14.25 -17.46
C ASP A 64 31.08 15.63 -17.13
N PHE A 65 30.46 16.37 -16.20
CA PHE A 65 30.98 17.66 -15.75
C PHE A 65 32.30 17.55 -14.97
N THR A 66 32.49 16.47 -14.22
CA THR A 66 33.67 16.29 -13.35
C THR A 66 34.80 15.52 -14.04
N GLN A 67 34.58 15.05 -15.28
CA GLN A 67 35.49 14.17 -16.04
C GLN A 67 35.93 12.91 -15.25
N ASN A 68 35.10 12.46 -14.31
CA ASN A 68 35.39 11.33 -13.44
C ASN A 68 34.16 10.41 -13.39
N SER A 69 34.37 9.13 -13.67
CA SER A 69 33.29 8.15 -13.82
C SER A 69 32.54 7.79 -12.52
N TYR A 70 33.01 8.22 -11.35
CA TYR A 70 32.48 7.76 -10.06
C TYR A 70 31.85 8.85 -9.19
N ILE A 71 32.17 10.12 -9.42
CA ILE A 71 31.81 11.21 -8.49
C ILE A 71 30.30 11.44 -8.46
N GLY A 72 29.62 11.34 -9.58
CA GLY A 72 28.17 11.48 -9.68
C GLY A 72 27.41 10.39 -8.93
N TYR A 73 27.90 9.14 -8.97
CA TYR A 73 27.30 8.05 -8.19
C TYR A 73 27.47 8.26 -6.70
N LEU A 74 28.64 8.75 -6.25
CA LEU A 74 28.89 9.09 -4.85
C LEU A 74 27.98 10.25 -4.39
N ALA A 75 27.80 11.28 -5.21
CA ALA A 75 26.93 12.41 -4.90
C ALA A 75 25.47 11.97 -4.72
N VAL A 76 24.95 11.16 -5.65
CA VAL A 76 23.59 10.60 -5.55
C VAL A 76 23.46 9.66 -4.35
N GLY A 77 24.49 8.85 -4.05
CA GLY A 77 24.53 7.99 -2.87
C GLY A 77 24.45 8.78 -1.55
N ILE A 78 25.23 9.85 -1.42
CA ILE A 78 25.20 10.73 -0.25
C ILE A 78 23.84 11.42 -0.10
N PHE A 79 23.23 11.85 -1.21
CA PHE A 79 21.89 12.42 -1.21
C PHE A 79 20.85 11.43 -0.64
N TYR A 80 20.86 10.17 -1.10
CA TYR A 80 19.98 9.14 -0.56
C TYR A 80 20.27 8.80 0.90
N LEU A 81 21.54 8.80 1.31
CA LEU A 81 21.93 8.58 2.70
C LEU A 81 21.36 9.69 3.62
N MET A 82 21.40 10.95 3.19
CA MET A 82 20.80 12.06 3.95
C MET A 82 19.28 11.88 4.12
N ILE A 83 18.57 11.52 3.05
CA ILE A 83 17.13 11.24 3.11
C ILE A 83 16.86 10.08 4.09
N PHE A 84 17.64 9.00 3.99
CA PHE A 84 17.51 7.85 4.87
C PHE A 84 17.68 8.21 6.35
N ILE A 85 18.72 8.99 6.69
CA ILE A 85 18.96 9.46 8.06
C ILE A 85 17.80 10.33 8.56
N GLY A 86 17.29 11.22 7.71
CA GLY A 86 16.13 12.06 8.02
C GLY A 86 14.89 11.24 8.34
N LEU A 87 14.56 10.27 7.48
CA LEU A 87 13.44 9.36 7.68
C LEU A 87 13.62 8.47 8.91
N TYR A 88 14.84 7.96 9.14
CA TYR A 88 15.14 7.13 10.30
C TYR A 88 14.91 7.88 11.61
N LYS A 89 15.39 9.13 11.70
CA LYS A 89 15.13 9.99 12.86
C LYS A 89 13.64 10.28 13.03
N TYR A 90 12.94 10.62 11.94
CA TYR A 90 11.51 10.90 11.99
C TYR A 90 10.69 9.69 12.47
N SER A 91 11.00 8.50 11.94
CA SER A 91 10.39 7.23 12.36
C SER A 91 10.61 6.95 13.85
N LYS A 92 11.83 7.19 14.36
CA LYS A 92 12.16 6.99 15.78
C LYS A 92 11.49 8.00 16.73
N THR A 93 11.03 9.16 16.23
CA THR A 93 10.45 10.22 17.07
C THR A 93 9.01 9.89 17.52
N GLY A 94 8.42 8.76 17.12
CA GLY A 94 7.06 8.35 17.53
C GLY A 94 5.93 9.16 16.89
N LYS A 95 6.20 10.37 16.38
CA LYS A 95 5.26 11.27 15.70
C LYS A 95 4.49 10.61 14.54
N LEU A 96 5.10 9.63 13.87
CA LEU A 96 4.43 8.86 12.82
C LEU A 96 3.37 7.93 13.42
N LYS A 97 3.69 7.24 14.51
CA LYS A 97 2.78 6.38 15.25
C LYS A 97 1.62 7.19 15.82
N ASP A 98 1.91 8.32 16.46
CA ASP A 98 0.89 9.18 17.08
C ASP A 98 -0.09 9.76 16.05
N ARG A 99 0.39 10.13 14.85
CA ARG A 99 -0.48 10.58 13.75
C ARG A 99 -1.37 9.45 13.22
N ILE A 100 -0.82 8.25 13.02
CA ILE A 100 -1.59 7.09 12.55
C ILE A 100 -2.66 6.72 13.59
N GLU A 101 -2.29 6.67 14.87
CA GLU A 101 -3.22 6.35 15.96
C GLU A 101 -4.34 7.39 16.09
N SER A 102 -4.03 8.68 15.89
CA SER A 102 -5.05 9.74 15.90
C SER A 102 -6.06 9.66 14.75
N GLU A 103 -5.64 9.22 13.56
CA GLU A 103 -6.55 9.06 12.41
C GLU A 103 -7.41 7.79 12.54
N PHE A 104 -6.85 6.70 13.08
CA PHE A 104 -7.63 5.51 13.42
C PHE A 104 -8.70 5.80 14.49
N LEU A 105 -8.37 6.58 15.52
CA LEU A 105 -9.33 6.97 16.57
C LEU A 105 -10.45 7.90 16.05
N LYS A 106 -10.18 8.72 15.02
CA LYS A 106 -11.22 9.55 14.38
C LYS A 106 -12.18 8.74 13.52
N GLY A 107 -11.70 7.70 12.83
CA GLY A 107 -12.57 6.82 12.04
C GLY A 107 -13.46 5.89 12.87
N LEU A 108 -13.21 5.80 14.19
CA LEU A 108 -13.96 4.98 15.15
C LEU A 108 -15.07 5.76 15.88
N LYS A 109 -15.14 7.09 15.73
CA LYS A 109 -16.23 7.95 16.21
C LYS A 109 -17.22 8.24 15.09
#